data_AF-A0A1U7D7E3-F1
#
_entry.id   AF-A0A1U7D7E3-F1
#
_cell.length_a   1.000
_cell.length_b   1.000
_cell.length_c   1.000
_cell.angle_alpha   90.00
_cell.angle_beta   90.00
_cell.angle_gamma   90.00
#
_symmetry.space_group_name_H-M   'P 1'
#
loop_
_entity.id
_entity.type
_entity.pdbx_description
1 polymer ?
#
loop_
_entity_poly.entity_id
_entity_poly.type
_entity_poly.pdbx_seq_one_letter_code
_entity_poly.pdbx_strand_id
1 'polypeptide(L)'
;MSQKPILFGAAGIVLGFLGGIAIGSATNGSKIGDAVSQAMAPAQESVASAATAQQEALAGLSDRIAALESAMSESSGSGAEMAAALKDQLESMHSDMQARLDEVAAGAEAQARAMQSALADLSGGMQEAAQLAAAAVASKNGGGAGASAEGMTITDPLGVGETALFADGDVRAFVSRLDPQGGAVRLMVNRQMAALGAGGSTRVSMGGGTCTVAVMGLEDGRVTLGSDCGSAGTESEEMQGEGDSAASSEAPEDGVRAGEVARLADGQLRVFVSGLASDGSGARIAVNGVRTQMVGTGESIDVTAGDAACTVTVTGVGNGMVGLEGSCG
;
A
#
# COMPACT_ATOMS: atom_id res chain seq x y z
N MET A 1 30.88 14.98 31.04
CA MET A 1 30.20 14.07 30.10
C MET A 1 29.16 13.29 30.88
N SER A 2 27.88 13.42 30.56
CA SER A 2 26.78 12.81 31.31
C SER A 2 25.87 12.07 30.35
N GLN A 3 25.90 10.74 30.40
CA GLN A 3 25.00 9.87 29.65
C GLN A 3 23.70 9.71 30.45
N LYS A 4 22.59 10.18 29.88
CA LYS A 4 21.24 9.86 30.34
C LYS A 4 20.75 8.63 29.55
N PRO A 5 20.35 7.52 30.19
CA PRO A 5 19.71 6.43 29.46
C PRO A 5 18.26 6.80 29.11
N ILE A 6 17.94 6.58 27.84
CA ILE A 6 16.61 6.70 27.24
C ILE A 6 15.80 5.50 27.73
N LEU A 7 14.98 5.71 28.75
CA LEU A 7 14.00 4.75 29.27
C LEU A 7 12.60 5.17 28.84
N PHE A 8 12.34 5.17 27.53
CA PHE A 8 11.00 5.35 26.94
C PHE A 8 10.92 4.49 25.66
N GLY A 9 10.81 3.17 25.83
CA GLY A 9 10.89 2.22 24.70
C GLY A 9 9.70 1.28 24.52
N ALA A 10 8.87 1.03 25.54
CA ALA A 10 7.83 -0.01 25.44
C ALA A 10 6.37 0.53 25.52
N ALA A 11 6.13 1.63 26.23
CA ALA A 11 4.76 2.16 26.41
C ALA A 11 4.29 3.06 25.25
N GLY A 12 5.19 3.60 24.43
CA GLY A 12 4.85 4.56 23.37
C GLY A 12 4.33 3.93 22.07
N ILE A 13 4.61 2.64 21.83
CA ILE A 13 4.30 1.99 20.55
C ILE A 13 2.81 1.63 20.44
N VAL A 14 2.12 1.39 21.57
CA VAL A 14 0.68 1.06 21.58
C VAL A 14 -0.20 2.30 21.35
N LEU A 15 0.23 3.48 21.85
CA LEU A 15 -0.51 4.74 21.66
C LEU A 15 -0.34 5.33 20.24
N GLY A 16 0.75 5.03 19.54
CA GLY A 16 0.98 5.51 18.17
C GLY A 16 0.11 4.82 17.10
N PHE A 17 -0.33 3.58 17.34
CA PHE A 17 -1.08 2.81 16.34
C PHE A 17 -2.59 3.12 16.33
N LEU A 18 -3.15 3.60 17.45
CA LEU A 18 -4.59 3.94 17.55
C LEU A 18 -4.94 5.34 17.05
N GLY A 19 -3.97 6.24 16.88
CA GLY A 19 -4.20 7.62 16.40
C GLY A 19 -4.42 7.77 14.89
N GLY A 20 -4.21 6.72 14.09
CA GLY A 20 -4.18 6.81 12.62
C GLY A 20 -5.52 6.66 11.89
N ILE A 21 -6.60 6.29 12.57
CA ILE A 21 -7.90 5.91 11.92
C ILE A 21 -9.00 6.94 12.23
N ALA A 22 -8.68 8.24 12.24
CA ALA A 22 -9.66 9.29 12.54
C ALA A 22 -9.95 10.25 11.36
N ILE A 23 -9.60 9.91 10.12
CA ILE A 23 -9.99 10.71 8.95
C ILE A 23 -10.74 9.83 7.96
N GLY A 24 -12.06 9.76 8.12
CA GLY A 24 -12.97 9.40 7.04
C GLY A 24 -13.99 8.29 7.31
N SER A 25 -14.96 8.51 8.21
CA SER A 25 -16.32 7.92 8.07
C SER A 25 -17.29 8.46 9.13
N ALA A 26 -17.88 9.62 8.86
CA ALA A 26 -19.14 10.01 9.47
C ALA A 26 -20.25 9.19 8.76
N THR A 27 -20.72 8.09 9.36
CA THR A 27 -22.06 7.51 9.07
C THR A 27 -22.53 6.35 9.96
N ASN A 28 -21.74 5.77 10.89
CA ASN A 28 -22.25 4.70 11.78
C ASN A 28 -21.67 4.77 13.21
N GLY A 29 -22.12 5.75 14.01
CA GLY A 29 -21.53 6.08 15.31
C GLY A 29 -21.88 5.17 16.50
N SER A 30 -22.99 4.43 16.49
CA SER A 30 -23.44 3.69 17.70
C SER A 30 -22.82 2.30 17.83
N LYS A 31 -22.75 1.51 16.76
CA LYS A 31 -22.24 0.13 16.83
C LYS A 31 -20.72 0.02 16.92
N ILE A 32 -20.01 1.02 16.42
CA ILE A 32 -18.55 1.09 16.48
C ILE A 32 -18.08 1.54 17.87
N GLY A 33 -18.81 2.46 18.51
CA GLY A 33 -18.52 2.89 19.89
C GLY A 33 -18.65 1.75 20.90
N ASP A 34 -19.70 0.93 20.77
CA ASP A 34 -19.92 -0.23 21.64
C ASP A 34 -18.88 -1.35 21.41
N ALA A 35 -18.49 -1.59 20.16
CA ALA A 35 -17.46 -2.59 19.85
C ALA A 35 -16.06 -2.15 20.34
N VAL A 36 -15.74 -0.85 20.23
CA VAL A 36 -14.47 -0.29 20.72
C VAL A 36 -14.44 -0.27 22.26
N SER A 37 -15.53 0.09 22.93
CA SER A 37 -15.58 0.06 24.40
C SER A 37 -15.48 -1.37 24.95
N GLN A 38 -16.15 -2.33 24.30
CA GLN A 38 -16.08 -3.74 24.68
C GLN A 38 -14.69 -4.35 24.43
N ALA A 39 -13.98 -3.90 23.39
CA ALA A 39 -12.60 -4.30 23.13
C ALA A 39 -11.58 -3.64 24.08
N MET A 40 -11.90 -2.46 24.64
CA MET A 40 -11.02 -1.73 25.56
C MET A 40 -11.26 -2.02 27.05
N ALA A 41 -12.37 -2.67 27.42
CA ALA A 41 -12.65 -3.06 28.80
C ALA A 41 -11.55 -3.93 29.45
N PRO A 42 -10.97 -4.96 28.79
CA PRO A 42 -9.90 -5.77 29.38
C PRO A 42 -8.60 -4.95 29.57
N ALA A 43 -8.36 -3.99 28.68
CA ALA A 43 -7.20 -3.11 28.77
C ALA A 43 -7.32 -2.13 29.94
N GLN A 44 -8.51 -1.57 30.20
CA GLN A 44 -8.74 -0.69 31.34
C GLN A 44 -8.62 -1.39 32.69
N GLU A 45 -9.09 -2.64 32.81
CA GLU A 45 -8.91 -3.45 34.03
C GLU A 45 -7.43 -3.78 34.29
N SER A 46 -6.65 -4.05 33.24
CA SER A 46 -5.21 -4.30 33.36
C SER A 46 -4.41 -3.04 33.78
N VAL A 47 -4.85 -1.86 33.35
CA VAL A 47 -4.21 -0.58 33.71
C VAL A 47 -4.59 -0.17 35.14
N ALA A 48 -5.85 -0.38 35.55
CA ALA A 48 -6.29 -0.09 36.91
C ALA A 48 -5.55 -0.96 37.95
N SER A 49 -5.45 -2.27 37.70
CA SER A 49 -4.73 -3.20 38.57
C SER A 49 -3.23 -2.91 38.65
N ALA A 50 -2.60 -2.53 37.54
CA ALA A 50 -1.20 -2.12 37.52
C ALA A 50 -0.97 -0.81 38.33
N ALA A 51 -1.89 0.15 38.26
CA ALA A 51 -1.80 1.38 39.03
C ALA A 51 -1.94 1.12 40.55
N THR A 52 -2.83 0.21 40.95
CA THR A 52 -2.99 -0.16 42.38
C THR A 52 -1.73 -0.86 42.90
N ALA A 53 -1.16 -1.79 42.13
CA ALA A 53 0.08 -2.48 42.48
C ALA A 53 1.27 -1.52 42.62
N GLN A 54 1.37 -0.49 41.77
CA GLN A 54 2.39 0.55 41.91
C GLN A 54 2.18 1.41 43.17
N GLN A 55 0.94 1.73 43.51
CA GLN A 55 0.62 2.50 44.72
C GLN A 55 0.95 1.73 46.00
N GLU A 56 0.65 0.43 46.06
CA GLU A 56 1.01 -0.44 47.19
C GLU A 56 2.53 -0.62 47.31
N ALA A 57 3.24 -0.76 46.18
CA ALA A 57 4.70 -0.84 46.18
C ALA A 57 5.36 0.45 46.72
N LEU A 58 4.81 1.63 46.37
CA LEU A 58 5.28 2.91 46.88
C LEU A 58 4.98 3.10 48.37
N ALA A 59 3.80 2.68 48.83
CA ALA A 59 3.45 2.68 50.24
C ALA A 59 4.40 1.78 51.06
N GLY A 60 4.67 0.57 50.58
CA GLY A 60 5.60 -0.35 51.24
C GLY A 60 7.05 0.15 51.25
N LEU A 61 7.48 0.92 50.25
CA LEU A 61 8.79 1.59 50.25
C LEU A 61 8.87 2.71 51.29
N SER A 62 7.80 3.50 51.44
CA SER A 62 7.71 4.55 52.46
C SER A 62 7.82 3.97 53.88
N ASP A 63 7.10 2.88 54.16
CA ASP A 63 7.14 2.22 55.48
C ASP A 63 8.53 1.65 55.79
N ARG A 64 9.21 1.09 54.78
CA ARG A 64 10.59 0.60 54.91
C ARG A 64 11.57 1.73 55.23
N ILE A 65 11.41 2.89 54.60
CA ILE A 65 12.26 4.07 54.88
C ILE A 65 12.03 4.55 56.32
N ALA A 66 10.76 4.66 56.76
CA ALA A 66 10.43 5.05 58.12
C ALA A 66 11.00 4.06 59.17
N ALA A 67 10.92 2.76 58.90
CA ALA A 67 11.52 1.74 59.75
C ALA A 67 13.06 1.85 59.80
N LEU A 68 13.70 2.16 58.66
CA LEU A 68 15.15 2.38 58.58
C LEU A 68 15.58 3.63 59.38
N GLU A 69 14.82 4.73 59.26
CA GLU A 69 15.08 5.97 60.00
C GLU A 69 14.93 5.78 61.52
N SER A 70 13.93 5.01 61.97
CA SER A 70 13.75 4.66 63.38
C SER A 70 14.91 3.79 63.89
N ALA A 71 15.30 2.77 63.13
CA ALA A 71 16.41 1.89 63.50
C ALA A 71 17.74 2.65 63.57
N MET A 72 17.98 3.60 62.65
CA MET A 72 19.16 4.47 62.68
C MET A 72 19.16 5.44 63.85
N SER A 73 17.99 5.90 64.29
CA SER A 73 17.85 6.82 65.41
C SER A 73 18.02 6.12 66.77
N GLU A 74 17.65 4.85 66.87
CA GLU A 74 17.84 4.03 68.08
C GLU A 74 19.24 3.40 68.15
N SER A 75 19.89 3.18 67.01
CA SER A 75 21.24 2.60 66.94
C SER A 75 22.34 3.64 67.21
N SER A 76 22.61 3.88 68.49
CA SER A 76 23.80 4.61 68.98
C SER A 76 24.93 3.66 69.43
N GLY A 77 24.83 2.38 69.05
CA GLY A 77 25.72 1.28 69.48
C GLY A 77 27.07 1.24 68.78
N SER A 78 27.94 0.36 69.28
CA SER A 78 29.32 0.22 68.78
C SER A 78 29.37 -0.40 67.38
N GLY A 79 30.38 -0.06 66.57
CA GLY A 79 30.46 -0.46 65.15
C GLY A 79 30.44 -1.99 64.88
N ALA A 80 30.70 -2.83 65.90
CA ALA A 80 30.61 -4.28 65.78
C ALA A 80 29.15 -4.80 65.77
N GLU A 81 28.25 -4.16 66.53
CA GLU A 81 26.83 -4.51 66.57
C GLU A 81 26.12 -4.07 65.28
N MET A 82 26.54 -2.94 64.71
CA MET A 82 26.08 -2.46 63.41
C MET A 82 26.44 -3.43 62.29
N ALA A 83 27.65 -4.01 62.32
CA ALA A 83 28.08 -4.99 61.33
C ALA A 83 27.30 -6.31 61.42
N ALA A 84 26.94 -6.76 62.63
CA ALA A 84 26.10 -7.95 62.82
C ALA A 84 24.67 -7.71 62.33
N ALA A 85 24.04 -6.60 62.70
CA ALA A 85 22.70 -6.24 62.26
C ALA A 85 22.61 -6.08 60.73
N LEU A 86 23.62 -5.47 60.11
CA LEU A 86 23.68 -5.33 58.65
C LEU A 86 23.79 -6.69 57.96
N LYS A 87 24.51 -7.65 58.53
CA LYS A 87 24.63 -9.01 57.98
C LYS A 87 23.28 -9.73 58.01
N ASP A 88 22.58 -9.69 59.14
CA ASP A 88 21.26 -10.32 59.27
C ASP A 88 20.24 -9.67 58.33
N GLN A 89 20.32 -8.35 58.15
CA GLN A 89 19.47 -7.62 57.20
C GLN A 89 19.79 -7.96 55.73
N LEU A 90 21.06 -8.13 55.37
CA LEU A 90 21.46 -8.56 54.03
C LEU A 90 21.01 -10.00 53.73
N GLU A 91 21.07 -10.90 54.71
CA GLU A 91 20.62 -12.28 54.57
C GLU A 91 19.09 -12.36 54.42
N SER A 92 18.36 -11.56 55.20
CA SER A 92 16.91 -11.37 55.03
C SER A 92 16.57 -10.78 53.66
N MET A 93 17.27 -9.74 53.23
CA MET A 93 17.03 -9.11 51.93
C MET A 93 17.34 -10.05 50.77
N HIS A 94 18.38 -10.88 50.88
CA HIS A 94 18.70 -11.91 49.90
C HIS A 94 17.59 -12.96 49.81
N SER A 95 17.10 -13.45 50.95
CA SER A 95 15.97 -14.40 50.99
C SER A 95 14.71 -13.80 50.37
N ASP A 96 14.36 -12.55 50.71
CA ASP A 96 13.22 -11.83 50.14
C ASP A 96 13.38 -11.62 48.64
N MET A 97 14.58 -11.26 48.18
CA MET A 97 14.84 -11.05 46.75
C MET A 97 14.75 -12.37 45.97
N GLN A 98 15.23 -13.46 46.54
CA GLN A 98 15.13 -14.79 45.94
C GLN A 98 13.67 -15.24 45.83
N ALA A 99 12.86 -15.06 46.89
CA ALA A 99 11.44 -15.34 46.85
C ALA A 99 10.70 -14.50 45.79
N ARG A 100 11.05 -13.20 45.66
CA ARG A 100 10.50 -12.33 44.61
C ARG A 100 10.92 -12.77 43.21
N LEU A 101 12.15 -13.24 43.02
CA LEU A 101 12.62 -13.74 41.74
C LEU A 101 11.88 -15.03 41.36
N ASP A 102 11.63 -15.93 42.32
CA ASP A 102 10.84 -17.14 42.10
C ASP A 102 9.39 -16.81 41.73
N GLU A 103 8.79 -15.82 42.39
CA GLU A 103 7.44 -15.33 42.07
C GLU A 103 7.37 -14.68 40.68
N VAL A 104 8.36 -13.86 40.32
CA VAL A 104 8.47 -13.28 38.98
C VAL A 104 8.68 -14.35 37.91
N ALA A 105 9.50 -15.37 38.18
CA ALA A 105 9.71 -16.48 37.27
C ALA A 105 8.41 -17.29 37.05
N ALA A 106 7.68 -17.59 38.13
CA ALA A 106 6.38 -18.26 38.06
C ALA A 106 5.34 -17.42 37.28
N GLY A 107 5.32 -16.09 37.50
CA GLY A 107 4.47 -15.16 36.77
C GLY A 107 4.82 -15.09 35.28
N ALA A 108 6.11 -15.06 34.94
CA ALA A 108 6.59 -15.06 33.57
C ALA A 108 6.21 -16.35 32.82
N GLU A 109 6.31 -17.51 33.48
CA GLU A 109 5.84 -18.77 32.90
C GLU A 109 4.32 -18.78 32.66
N ALA A 110 3.53 -18.29 33.62
CA ALA A 110 2.09 -18.19 33.47
C ALA A 110 1.71 -17.26 32.31
N GLN A 111 2.38 -16.11 32.19
CA GLN A 111 2.20 -15.17 31.09
C GLN A 111 2.61 -15.77 29.74
N ALA A 112 3.71 -16.51 29.69
CA ALA A 112 4.16 -17.20 28.48
C ALA A 112 3.14 -18.27 28.02
N ARG A 113 2.57 -19.05 28.95
CA ARG A 113 1.50 -20.01 28.65
C ARG A 113 0.23 -19.31 28.16
N ALA A 114 -0.16 -18.19 28.79
CA ALA A 114 -1.31 -17.40 28.36
C ALA A 114 -1.11 -16.83 26.94
N MET A 115 0.10 -16.31 26.63
CA MET A 115 0.44 -15.84 25.29
C MET A 115 0.43 -16.97 24.25
N GLN A 116 0.95 -18.15 24.60
CA GLN A 116 0.91 -19.33 23.71
C GLN A 116 -0.53 -19.75 23.42
N SER A 117 -1.41 -19.74 24.42
CA SER A 117 -2.85 -20.01 24.23
C SER A 117 -3.49 -18.97 23.33
N ALA A 118 -3.27 -17.68 23.59
CA ALA A 118 -3.83 -16.60 22.77
C ALA A 118 -3.31 -16.64 21.32
N LEU A 119 -2.06 -17.03 21.10
CA LEU A 119 -1.50 -17.24 19.77
C LEU A 119 -2.10 -18.46 19.07
N ALA A 120 -2.35 -19.55 19.81
CA ALA A 120 -3.05 -20.72 19.28
C ALA A 120 -4.48 -20.37 18.87
N ASP A 121 -5.22 -19.64 19.72
CA ASP A 121 -6.58 -19.16 19.44
C ASP A 121 -6.60 -18.20 18.25
N LEU A 122 -5.64 -17.27 18.17
CA LEU A 122 -5.49 -16.37 17.03
C LEU A 122 -5.20 -17.15 15.74
N SER A 123 -4.32 -18.16 15.79
CA SER A 123 -3.98 -18.99 14.63
C SER A 123 -5.18 -19.82 14.16
N GLY A 124 -5.97 -20.36 15.09
CA GLY A 124 -7.22 -21.06 14.80
C GLY A 124 -8.26 -20.12 14.19
N GLY A 125 -8.43 -18.93 14.77
CA GLY A 125 -9.31 -17.89 14.26
C GLY A 125 -8.88 -17.37 12.88
N MET A 126 -7.58 -17.29 12.58
CA MET A 126 -7.08 -16.93 11.25
C MET A 126 -7.36 -18.04 10.22
N GLN A 127 -7.25 -19.32 10.59
CA GLN A 127 -7.61 -20.42 9.71
C GLN A 127 -9.12 -20.45 9.43
N GLU A 128 -9.94 -20.21 10.45
CA GLU A 128 -11.38 -20.12 10.32
C GLU A 128 -11.79 -18.88 9.49
N ALA A 129 -11.17 -17.73 9.72
CA ALA A 129 -11.36 -16.52 8.92
C ALA A 129 -10.87 -16.70 7.47
N ALA A 130 -9.79 -17.43 7.24
CA ALA A 130 -9.31 -17.76 5.90
C ALA A 130 -10.25 -18.73 5.18
N GLN A 131 -10.82 -19.71 5.88
CA GLN A 131 -11.85 -20.61 5.33
C GLN A 131 -13.15 -19.85 5.03
N LEU A 132 -13.58 -18.95 5.92
CA LEU A 132 -14.74 -18.08 5.71
C LEU A 132 -14.48 -17.08 4.58
N ALA A 133 -13.27 -16.55 4.43
CA ALA A 133 -12.90 -15.68 3.31
C ALA A 133 -12.84 -16.47 2.00
N ALA A 134 -12.30 -17.69 1.99
CA ALA A 134 -12.32 -18.57 0.83
C ALA A 134 -13.75 -18.96 0.44
N ALA A 135 -14.62 -19.27 1.41
CA ALA A 135 -16.02 -19.54 1.19
C ALA A 135 -16.82 -18.30 0.75
N ALA A 136 -16.50 -17.12 1.28
CA ALA A 136 -17.10 -15.85 0.87
C ALA A 136 -16.63 -15.42 -0.53
N VAL A 137 -15.38 -15.69 -0.92
CA VAL A 137 -14.91 -15.51 -2.29
C VAL A 137 -15.58 -16.51 -3.22
N ALA A 138 -15.72 -17.78 -2.82
CA ALA A 138 -16.44 -18.79 -3.60
C ALA A 138 -17.96 -18.47 -3.72
N SER A 139 -18.58 -17.92 -2.68
CA SER A 139 -20.00 -17.55 -2.67
C SER A 139 -20.29 -16.20 -3.31
N LYS A 140 -19.34 -15.25 -3.27
CA LYS A 140 -19.44 -13.95 -3.95
C LYS A 140 -19.07 -14.07 -5.45
N ASN A 141 -18.30 -15.09 -5.82
CA ASN A 141 -18.06 -15.53 -7.19
C ASN A 141 -18.90 -16.76 -7.58
N GLY A 142 -20.15 -16.85 -7.10
CA GLY A 142 -21.15 -17.71 -7.73
C GLY A 142 -21.34 -17.30 -9.20
N GLY A 143 -20.49 -17.84 -10.08
CA GLY A 143 -20.36 -17.50 -11.49
C GLY A 143 -18.92 -17.18 -11.90
N GLY A 144 -18.07 -18.21 -12.09
CA GLY A 144 -16.77 -18.04 -12.73
C GLY A 144 -15.67 -19.01 -12.31
N ALA A 145 -15.99 -20.29 -12.06
CA ALA A 145 -14.97 -21.33 -12.10
C ALA A 145 -14.53 -21.48 -13.56
N GLY A 146 -13.27 -21.14 -13.85
CA GLY A 146 -12.62 -21.33 -15.15
C GLY A 146 -13.32 -20.61 -16.29
N ALA A 147 -13.09 -19.31 -16.44
CA ALA A 147 -13.11 -18.78 -17.81
C ALA A 147 -11.98 -19.49 -18.54
N SER A 148 -12.33 -20.49 -19.36
CA SER A 148 -11.41 -21.06 -20.34
C SER A 148 -10.67 -19.91 -21.01
N ALA A 149 -9.35 -20.04 -21.12
CA ALA A 149 -8.46 -19.12 -21.83
C ALA A 149 -8.70 -19.12 -23.36
N GLU A 150 -9.91 -19.44 -23.80
CA GLU A 150 -10.30 -19.41 -25.20
C GLU A 150 -10.63 -17.96 -25.56
N GLY A 151 -9.81 -17.38 -26.45
CA GLY A 151 -9.98 -16.00 -26.93
C GLY A 151 -9.26 -14.91 -26.13
N MET A 152 -8.46 -15.26 -25.12
CA MET A 152 -7.61 -14.30 -24.42
C MET A 152 -6.20 -14.25 -25.02
N THR A 153 -5.68 -13.04 -25.19
CA THR A 153 -4.25 -12.83 -25.49
C THR A 153 -3.45 -13.05 -24.22
N ILE A 154 -2.49 -13.97 -24.26
CA ILE A 154 -1.63 -14.33 -23.12
C ILE A 154 -0.25 -13.74 -23.32
N THR A 155 0.31 -13.15 -22.27
CA THR A 155 1.67 -12.59 -22.30
C THR A 155 2.73 -13.66 -22.05
N ASP A 156 3.98 -13.36 -22.38
CA ASP A 156 5.11 -14.04 -21.75
C ASP A 156 5.14 -13.76 -20.23
N PRO A 157 5.86 -14.57 -19.42
CA PRO A 157 5.98 -14.34 -17.98
C PRO A 157 6.67 -12.99 -17.67
N LEU A 158 6.02 -12.14 -16.88
CA LEU A 158 6.46 -10.79 -16.53
C LEU A 158 7.02 -10.71 -15.12
N GLY A 159 8.13 -9.99 -14.94
CA GLY A 159 8.71 -9.64 -13.65
C GLY A 159 8.23 -8.28 -13.13
N VAL A 160 8.64 -7.94 -11.90
CA VAL A 160 8.38 -6.61 -11.32
C VAL A 160 9.05 -5.53 -12.15
N GLY A 161 8.32 -4.47 -12.47
CA GLY A 161 8.79 -3.37 -13.33
C GLY A 161 8.44 -3.53 -14.80
N GLU A 162 7.95 -4.70 -15.22
CA GLU A 162 7.54 -4.96 -16.61
C GLU A 162 6.07 -4.58 -16.83
N THR A 163 5.71 -4.32 -18.09
CA THR A 163 4.36 -3.91 -18.49
C THR A 163 3.85 -4.80 -19.62
N ALA A 164 2.67 -5.39 -19.43
CA ALA A 164 1.91 -5.97 -20.52
C ALA A 164 1.13 -4.89 -21.26
N LEU A 165 1.09 -5.00 -22.58
CA LEU A 165 0.24 -4.18 -23.45
C LEU A 165 -0.80 -5.09 -24.10
N PHE A 166 -2.07 -4.72 -23.97
CA PHE A 166 -3.20 -5.36 -24.64
C PHE A 166 -3.97 -4.32 -25.46
N ALA A 167 -4.82 -4.77 -26.39
CA ALA A 167 -5.58 -3.91 -27.31
C ALA A 167 -4.71 -2.80 -27.94
N ASP A 168 -3.63 -3.19 -28.62
CA ASP A 168 -2.69 -2.26 -29.29
C ASP A 168 -2.08 -1.16 -28.40
N GLY A 169 -2.08 -1.38 -27.08
CA GLY A 169 -1.50 -0.47 -26.08
C GLY A 169 -2.51 0.39 -25.32
N ASP A 170 -3.80 0.24 -25.60
CA ASP A 170 -4.89 0.91 -24.88
C ASP A 170 -5.07 0.37 -23.45
N VAL A 171 -4.68 -0.87 -23.21
CA VAL A 171 -4.64 -1.46 -21.87
C VAL A 171 -3.21 -1.77 -21.48
N ARG A 172 -2.74 -1.09 -20.43
CA ARG A 172 -1.39 -1.26 -19.89
C ARG A 172 -1.50 -1.85 -18.49
N ALA A 173 -0.96 -3.06 -18.31
CA ALA A 173 -0.88 -3.70 -17.01
C ALA A 173 0.58 -3.75 -16.55
N PHE A 174 0.95 -2.86 -15.64
CA PHE A 174 2.28 -2.79 -15.06
C PHE A 174 2.38 -3.64 -13.79
N VAL A 175 3.40 -4.49 -13.70
CA VAL A 175 3.64 -5.35 -12.53
C VAL A 175 4.39 -4.56 -11.47
N SER A 176 3.67 -4.03 -10.49
CA SER A 176 4.25 -3.19 -9.44
C SER A 176 4.93 -3.98 -8.32
N ARG A 177 4.41 -5.17 -8.00
CA ARG A 177 4.96 -6.05 -6.96
C ARG A 177 4.47 -7.47 -7.16
N LEU A 178 5.33 -8.44 -6.88
CA LEU A 178 4.98 -9.86 -6.79
C LEU A 178 5.21 -10.34 -5.35
N ASP A 179 4.24 -11.08 -4.82
CA ASP A 179 4.31 -11.76 -3.54
C ASP A 179 4.18 -13.28 -3.76
N PRO A 180 5.31 -13.98 -3.95
CA PRO A 180 5.29 -15.41 -4.24
C PRO A 180 4.87 -16.25 -3.01
N GLN A 181 5.02 -15.73 -1.79
CA GLN A 181 4.58 -16.45 -0.58
C GLN A 181 3.08 -16.30 -0.35
N GLY A 182 2.53 -15.11 -0.64
CA GLY A 182 1.09 -14.84 -0.58
C GLY A 182 0.32 -15.24 -1.84
N GLY A 183 1.00 -15.67 -2.91
CA GLY A 183 0.36 -16.05 -4.18
C GLY A 183 -0.35 -14.90 -4.89
N ALA A 184 0.15 -13.67 -4.73
CA ALA A 184 -0.52 -12.46 -5.20
C ALA A 184 0.40 -11.55 -6.01
N VAL A 185 -0.18 -10.84 -6.97
CA VAL A 185 0.46 -9.79 -7.75
C VAL A 185 -0.28 -8.48 -7.55
N ARG A 186 0.48 -7.39 -7.48
CA ARG A 186 -0.06 -6.03 -7.50
C ARG A 186 0.19 -5.42 -8.86
N LEU A 187 -0.88 -5.20 -9.60
CA LEU A 187 -0.88 -4.62 -10.94
C LEU A 187 -1.32 -3.15 -10.87
N MET A 188 -0.79 -2.33 -11.77
CA MET A 188 -1.36 -1.05 -12.13
C MET A 188 -1.92 -1.17 -13.54
N VAL A 189 -3.24 -1.25 -13.66
CA VAL A 189 -3.95 -1.38 -14.93
C VAL A 189 -4.57 -0.03 -15.27
N ASN A 190 -4.13 0.62 -16.35
CA ASN A 190 -4.61 1.95 -16.76
C ASN A 190 -4.65 2.99 -15.61
N ARG A 191 -3.61 3.00 -14.77
CA ARG A 191 -3.43 3.84 -13.56
C ARG A 191 -4.28 3.44 -12.34
N GLN A 192 -5.06 2.37 -12.41
CA GLN A 192 -5.77 1.82 -11.26
C GLN A 192 -4.99 0.65 -10.65
N MET A 193 -4.85 0.65 -9.32
CA MET A 193 -4.17 -0.43 -8.62
C MET A 193 -5.11 -1.60 -8.39
N ALA A 194 -4.69 -2.81 -8.76
CA ALA A 194 -5.40 -4.05 -8.47
C ALA A 194 -4.43 -5.04 -7.79
N ALA A 195 -4.87 -5.68 -6.72
CA ALA A 195 -4.18 -6.82 -6.12
C ALA A 195 -4.95 -8.08 -6.51
N LEU A 196 -4.31 -8.98 -7.26
CA LEU A 196 -4.92 -10.18 -7.82
C LEU A 196 -4.11 -11.42 -7.40
N GLY A 197 -4.81 -12.50 -7.05
CA GLY A 197 -4.19 -13.82 -6.89
C GLY A 197 -4.15 -14.60 -8.20
N ALA A 198 -3.58 -15.81 -8.19
CA ALA A 198 -3.68 -16.73 -9.31
C ALA A 198 -5.15 -16.99 -9.68
N GLY A 199 -5.49 -16.88 -10.96
CA GLY A 199 -6.88 -16.98 -11.47
C GLY A 199 -7.76 -15.77 -11.16
N GLY A 200 -7.24 -14.76 -10.46
CA GLY A 200 -7.94 -13.50 -10.22
C GLY A 200 -7.96 -12.62 -11.47
N SER A 201 -9.02 -11.84 -11.63
CA SER A 201 -9.14 -10.89 -12.72
C SER A 201 -9.67 -9.54 -12.27
N THR A 202 -9.43 -8.53 -13.09
CA THR A 202 -9.96 -7.18 -12.90
C THR A 202 -10.56 -6.69 -14.20
N ARG A 203 -11.66 -5.95 -14.11
CA ARG A 203 -12.30 -5.33 -15.27
C ARG A 203 -11.63 -4.01 -15.59
N VAL A 204 -11.41 -3.77 -16.87
CA VAL A 204 -10.89 -2.54 -17.41
C VAL A 204 -11.99 -1.90 -18.23
N SER A 205 -12.39 -0.69 -17.86
CA SER A 205 -13.31 0.10 -18.66
C SER A 205 -12.54 0.77 -19.79
N MET A 206 -12.99 0.56 -21.02
CA MET A 206 -12.51 1.21 -22.23
C MET A 206 -13.66 1.99 -22.87
N GLY A 207 -13.36 3.01 -23.67
CA GLY A 207 -14.38 3.91 -24.25
C GLY A 207 -15.51 3.22 -25.04
N GLY A 208 -15.29 1.98 -25.51
CA GLY A 208 -16.27 1.16 -26.24
C GLY A 208 -16.76 -0.10 -25.51
N GLY A 209 -16.41 -0.32 -24.23
CA GLY A 209 -16.83 -1.54 -23.52
C GLY A 209 -16.05 -1.82 -22.25
N THR A 210 -16.30 -2.97 -21.64
CA THR A 210 -15.49 -3.48 -20.53
C THR A 210 -14.81 -4.75 -20.97
N CYS A 211 -13.51 -4.81 -20.73
CA CYS A 211 -12.71 -6.01 -20.92
C CYS A 211 -12.08 -6.41 -19.58
N THR A 212 -11.32 -7.48 -19.59
CA THR A 212 -10.81 -8.19 -18.43
C THR A 212 -9.32 -8.40 -18.59
N VAL A 213 -8.58 -8.16 -17.51
CA VAL A 213 -7.19 -8.59 -17.36
C VAL A 213 -7.15 -9.61 -16.22
N ALA A 214 -6.69 -10.82 -16.52
CA ALA A 214 -6.63 -11.95 -15.61
C ALA A 214 -5.19 -12.40 -15.36
N VAL A 215 -4.95 -12.95 -14.18
CA VAL A 215 -3.68 -13.59 -13.83
C VAL A 215 -3.78 -15.07 -14.15
N MET A 216 -3.06 -15.50 -15.18
CA MET A 216 -3.07 -16.87 -15.67
C MET A 216 -2.17 -17.79 -14.84
N GLY A 217 -1.06 -17.26 -14.31
CA GLY A 217 -0.13 -18.02 -13.49
C GLY A 217 0.84 -17.12 -12.73
N LEU A 218 1.31 -17.60 -11.58
CA LEU A 218 2.43 -17.00 -10.83
C LEU A 218 3.45 -18.11 -10.56
N GLU A 219 4.58 -18.07 -11.26
CA GLU A 219 5.62 -19.10 -11.21
C GLU A 219 6.99 -18.43 -11.25
N ASP A 220 7.97 -18.97 -10.52
CA ASP A 220 9.36 -18.50 -10.51
C ASP A 220 9.54 -16.99 -10.26
N GLY A 221 8.66 -16.38 -9.47
CA GLY A 221 8.68 -14.94 -9.19
C GLY A 221 8.31 -14.08 -10.40
N ARG A 222 7.59 -14.65 -11.37
CA ARG A 222 7.02 -13.98 -12.55
C ARG A 222 5.51 -14.22 -12.62
N VAL A 223 4.81 -13.41 -13.40
CA VAL A 223 3.37 -13.49 -13.60
C VAL A 223 3.03 -13.57 -15.08
N THR A 224 2.16 -14.49 -15.44
CA THR A 224 1.58 -14.57 -16.78
C THR A 224 0.21 -13.91 -16.76
N LEU A 225 -0.02 -12.93 -17.64
CA LEU A 225 -1.27 -12.20 -17.72
C LEU A 225 -2.04 -12.61 -18.97
N GLY A 226 -3.36 -12.63 -18.88
CA GLY A 226 -4.28 -12.88 -19.99
C GLY A 226 -5.27 -11.73 -20.12
N SER A 227 -5.68 -11.39 -21.32
CA SER A 227 -6.71 -10.37 -21.54
C SER A 227 -7.58 -10.64 -22.75
N ASP A 228 -8.87 -10.34 -22.63
CA ASP A 228 -9.84 -10.26 -23.73
C ASP A 228 -9.93 -8.82 -24.31
N CYS A 229 -9.10 -7.90 -23.83
CA CYS A 229 -9.01 -6.54 -24.38
C CYS A 229 -8.33 -6.62 -25.76
N GLY A 230 -9.12 -6.50 -26.83
CA GLY A 230 -8.64 -6.49 -28.21
C GLY A 230 -9.07 -7.70 -29.05
N SER A 231 -9.73 -8.71 -28.48
CA SER A 231 -10.32 -9.81 -29.26
C SER A 231 -11.69 -9.47 -29.89
N ALA A 232 -12.18 -8.24 -29.72
CA ALA A 232 -13.42 -7.74 -30.32
C ALA A 232 -13.33 -7.46 -31.84
N GLY A 233 -12.29 -7.93 -32.53
CA GLY A 233 -12.04 -7.63 -33.96
C GLY A 233 -12.02 -8.82 -34.90
N THR A 234 -12.10 -10.06 -34.42
CA THR A 234 -12.05 -11.25 -35.28
C THR A 234 -12.98 -12.32 -34.76
N GLU A 235 -14.27 -12.16 -35.06
CA GLU A 235 -15.18 -13.22 -35.54
C GLU A 235 -16.62 -12.68 -35.63
N SER A 236 -17.24 -12.90 -36.81
CA SER A 236 -18.65 -12.65 -37.18
C SER A 236 -18.94 -11.36 -37.98
N GLU A 237 -18.63 -11.46 -39.27
CA GLU A 237 -19.48 -11.19 -40.43
C GLU A 237 -20.78 -10.36 -40.24
N GLU A 238 -20.87 -9.33 -41.09
CA GLU A 238 -22.06 -8.89 -41.83
C GLU A 238 -23.31 -8.49 -41.03
N MET A 239 -23.36 -7.24 -40.58
CA MET A 239 -24.62 -6.49 -40.64
C MET A 239 -24.36 -5.02 -40.96
N GLN A 240 -24.76 -4.66 -42.18
CA GLN A 240 -24.94 -3.28 -42.62
C GLN A 240 -25.81 -2.53 -41.62
N GLY A 241 -25.27 -1.45 -41.08
CA GLY A 241 -26.01 -0.49 -40.26
C GLY A 241 -25.38 0.88 -40.45
N GLU A 242 -25.95 1.65 -41.37
CA GLU A 242 -25.70 3.08 -41.52
C GLU A 242 -25.86 3.78 -40.16
N GLY A 243 -24.75 4.31 -39.64
CA GLY A 243 -24.67 4.97 -38.35
C GLY A 243 -23.45 5.88 -38.31
N ASP A 244 -23.63 7.05 -38.92
CA ASP A 244 -22.91 8.31 -38.77
C ASP A 244 -21.42 8.28 -38.34
N SER A 245 -20.58 8.63 -39.32
CA SER A 245 -19.14 8.85 -39.27
C SER A 245 -18.63 9.56 -38.01
N ALA A 246 -17.93 8.83 -37.14
CA ALA A 246 -16.79 9.40 -36.43
C ALA A 246 -15.58 9.22 -37.35
N ALA A 247 -15.09 10.34 -37.89
CA ALA A 247 -13.99 10.38 -38.84
C ALA A 247 -12.80 9.55 -38.32
N SER A 248 -12.52 8.45 -39.02
CA SER A 248 -11.20 7.81 -38.99
C SER A 248 -10.19 8.92 -39.29
N SER A 249 -9.49 9.37 -38.25
CA SER A 249 -8.50 10.42 -38.39
C SER A 249 -7.38 9.87 -39.27
N GLU A 250 -7.37 10.28 -40.54
CA GLU A 250 -6.37 9.91 -41.53
C GLU A 250 -4.98 10.12 -40.91
N ALA A 251 -4.11 9.11 -41.05
CA ALA A 251 -2.74 9.23 -40.56
C ALA A 251 -2.10 10.46 -41.21
N PRO A 252 -1.44 11.33 -40.43
CA PRO A 252 -0.57 12.34 -41.01
C PRO A 252 0.52 11.65 -41.83
N GLU A 253 0.70 12.04 -43.09
CA GLU A 253 1.70 11.43 -44.00
C GLU A 253 3.13 11.59 -43.46
N ASP A 254 3.41 12.72 -42.79
CA ASP A 254 4.68 13.05 -42.14
C ASP A 254 4.51 13.17 -40.60
N GLY A 255 3.91 12.14 -39.99
CA GLY A 255 3.62 12.11 -38.56
C GLY A 255 4.82 11.77 -37.66
N VAL A 256 4.83 12.32 -36.45
CA VAL A 256 5.85 12.06 -35.41
C VAL A 256 5.28 11.15 -34.33
N ARG A 257 6.03 10.14 -33.88
CA ARG A 257 5.53 9.17 -32.88
C ARG A 257 5.75 9.64 -31.44
N ALA A 258 4.99 9.07 -30.52
CA ALA A 258 5.25 9.25 -29.09
C ALA A 258 6.64 8.72 -28.71
N GLY A 259 7.40 9.52 -27.97
CA GLY A 259 8.81 9.27 -27.64
C GLY A 259 9.81 9.93 -28.59
N GLU A 260 9.35 10.49 -29.71
CA GLU A 260 10.20 11.14 -30.70
C GLU A 260 10.24 12.67 -30.56
N VAL A 261 11.23 13.26 -31.21
CA VAL A 261 11.46 14.70 -31.25
C VAL A 261 11.39 15.18 -32.69
N ALA A 262 10.42 16.05 -32.98
CA ALA A 262 10.34 16.78 -34.24
C ALA A 262 11.25 18.02 -34.21
N ARG A 263 11.89 18.32 -35.34
CA ARG A 263 12.60 19.58 -35.56
C ARG A 263 11.85 20.36 -36.62
N LEU A 264 11.30 21.52 -36.26
CA LEU A 264 10.50 22.38 -37.14
C LEU A 264 11.20 23.74 -37.31
N ALA A 265 10.76 24.53 -38.31
CA ALA A 265 11.29 25.86 -38.61
C ALA A 265 12.84 25.92 -38.66
N ASP A 266 13.45 25.10 -39.52
CA ASP A 266 14.91 24.97 -39.69
C ASP A 266 15.68 24.58 -38.41
N GLY A 267 14.98 23.92 -37.47
CA GLY A 267 15.55 23.45 -36.21
C GLY A 267 15.48 24.46 -35.07
N GLN A 268 14.83 25.60 -35.27
CA GLN A 268 14.55 26.58 -34.21
C GLN A 268 13.53 26.07 -33.19
N LEU A 269 12.66 25.14 -33.62
CA LEU A 269 11.67 24.50 -32.78
C LEU A 269 12.01 23.03 -32.58
N ARG A 270 12.15 22.63 -31.31
CA ARG A 270 12.30 21.23 -30.92
C ARG A 270 11.06 20.77 -30.17
N VAL A 271 10.23 19.96 -30.80
CA VAL A 271 8.97 19.48 -30.25
C VAL A 271 9.10 18.02 -29.83
N PHE A 272 9.03 17.73 -28.54
CA PHE A 272 9.00 16.37 -28.02
C PHE A 272 7.56 15.89 -27.86
N VAL A 273 7.23 14.74 -28.42
CA VAL A 273 5.90 14.12 -28.31
C VAL A 273 5.92 13.10 -27.17
N SER A 274 5.24 13.39 -26.07
CA SER A 274 5.21 12.50 -24.90
C SER A 274 4.07 11.48 -24.92
N GLY A 275 3.02 11.75 -25.70
CA GLY A 275 1.87 10.85 -25.83
C GLY A 275 0.79 11.45 -26.73
N LEU A 276 -0.13 10.60 -27.18
CA LEU A 276 -1.23 10.95 -28.07
C LEU A 276 -2.55 10.62 -27.37
N ALA A 277 -3.59 11.42 -27.63
CA ALA A 277 -4.94 11.10 -27.16
C ALA A 277 -5.53 9.99 -28.05
N SER A 278 -6.11 8.97 -27.40
CA SER A 278 -6.64 7.77 -28.06
C SER A 278 -7.87 8.04 -28.93
N ASP A 279 -8.55 9.15 -28.69
CA ASP A 279 -9.70 9.63 -29.47
C ASP A 279 -9.27 10.54 -30.65
N GLY A 280 -7.97 10.68 -30.91
CA GLY A 280 -7.44 11.58 -31.94
C GLY A 280 -7.63 13.07 -31.63
N SER A 281 -8.11 13.40 -30.42
CA SER A 281 -8.46 14.78 -30.07
C SER A 281 -7.25 15.69 -29.92
N GLY A 282 -6.05 15.14 -29.71
CA GLY A 282 -4.84 15.94 -29.56
C GLY A 282 -3.60 15.16 -29.15
N ALA A 283 -2.50 15.89 -28.97
CA ALA A 283 -1.20 15.34 -28.61
C ALA A 283 -0.63 16.05 -27.37
N ARG A 284 0.10 15.31 -26.53
CA ARG A 284 0.86 15.87 -25.42
C ARG A 284 2.27 16.17 -25.87
N ILE A 285 2.56 17.44 -26.13
CA ILE A 285 3.83 17.90 -26.67
C ILE A 285 4.55 18.86 -25.72
N ALA A 286 5.88 18.88 -25.78
CA ALA A 286 6.73 19.87 -25.13
C ALA A 286 7.61 20.56 -26.17
N VAL A 287 7.51 21.89 -26.23
CA VAL A 287 8.31 22.69 -27.17
C VAL A 287 9.52 23.27 -26.44
N ASN A 288 10.70 23.11 -27.03
CA ASN A 288 12.00 23.59 -26.52
C ASN A 288 12.32 23.16 -25.07
N GLY A 289 11.71 22.07 -24.60
CA GLY A 289 11.99 21.47 -23.27
C GLY A 289 11.39 22.23 -22.09
N VAL A 290 10.46 23.16 -22.31
CA VAL A 290 9.91 24.01 -21.24
C VAL A 290 8.89 23.23 -20.39
N ARG A 291 7.76 22.81 -20.97
CA ARG A 291 6.72 22.01 -20.30
C ARG A 291 5.93 21.18 -21.32
N THR A 292 5.50 19.98 -20.91
CA THR A 292 4.53 19.17 -21.67
C THR A 292 3.13 19.73 -21.47
N GLN A 293 2.41 19.97 -22.55
CA GLN A 293 1.01 20.38 -22.55
C GLN A 293 0.21 19.58 -23.58
N MET A 294 -1.09 19.44 -23.33
CA MET A 294 -2.00 18.82 -24.28
C MET A 294 -2.47 19.88 -25.27
N VAL A 295 -2.41 19.56 -26.56
CA VAL A 295 -2.79 20.45 -27.66
C VAL A 295 -3.75 19.70 -28.55
N GLY A 296 -4.92 20.28 -28.77
CA GLY A 296 -5.94 19.69 -29.62
C GLY A 296 -5.53 19.65 -31.08
N THR A 297 -6.11 18.73 -31.84
CA THR A 297 -6.02 18.72 -33.30
C THR A 297 -6.63 20.01 -33.86
N GLY A 298 -5.87 20.71 -34.71
CA GLY A 298 -6.19 22.03 -35.23
C GLY A 298 -5.80 23.20 -34.31
N GLU A 299 -5.34 22.93 -33.08
CA GLU A 299 -4.88 23.97 -32.16
C GLU A 299 -3.41 24.31 -32.35
N SER A 300 -3.04 25.52 -31.94
CA SER A 300 -1.67 26.05 -32.04
C SER A 300 -1.16 26.55 -30.70
N ILE A 301 0.15 26.45 -30.48
CA ILE A 301 0.85 27.03 -29.32
C ILE A 301 1.84 28.06 -29.82
N ASP A 302 1.80 29.25 -29.22
CA ASP A 302 2.83 30.26 -29.37
C ASP A 302 3.96 30.06 -28.37
N VAL A 303 5.19 30.07 -28.88
CA VAL A 303 6.42 29.90 -28.11
C VAL A 303 7.47 30.90 -28.57
N THR A 304 8.32 31.33 -27.65
CA THR A 304 9.47 32.17 -27.99
C THR A 304 10.70 31.28 -28.14
N ALA A 305 11.39 31.37 -29.28
CA ALA A 305 12.64 30.66 -29.53
C ALA A 305 13.75 31.68 -29.83
N GLY A 306 14.57 31.98 -28.83
CA GLY A 306 15.53 33.09 -28.92
C GLY A 306 14.79 34.44 -28.96
N ASP A 307 14.98 35.21 -30.02
CA ASP A 307 14.34 36.52 -30.24
C ASP A 307 13.11 36.46 -31.18
N ALA A 308 12.79 35.27 -31.73
CA ALA A 308 11.68 35.08 -32.66
C ALA A 308 10.41 34.55 -31.96
N ALA A 309 9.25 35.00 -32.43
CA ALA A 309 7.96 34.44 -32.04
C ALA A 309 7.64 33.28 -32.98
N CYS A 310 7.39 32.11 -32.42
CA CYS A 310 7.12 30.91 -33.19
C CYS A 310 5.78 30.31 -32.79
N THR A 311 5.11 29.68 -33.75
CA THR A 311 3.84 28.99 -33.54
C THR A 311 3.99 27.54 -33.98
N VAL A 312 3.57 26.60 -33.13
CA VAL A 312 3.49 25.16 -33.42
C VAL A 312 2.04 24.74 -33.48
N THR A 313 1.61 24.12 -34.59
CA THR A 313 0.24 23.66 -34.82
C THR A 313 0.20 22.14 -34.87
N VAL A 314 -0.79 21.54 -34.21
CA VAL A 314 -1.09 20.11 -34.34
C VAL A 314 -2.08 19.93 -35.49
N THR A 315 -1.65 19.35 -36.60
CA THR A 315 -2.50 19.23 -37.81
C THR A 315 -3.40 18.00 -37.79
N GLY A 316 -3.03 16.96 -37.04
CA GLY A 316 -3.79 15.71 -36.95
C GLY A 316 -3.17 14.72 -35.98
N VAL A 317 -3.98 13.82 -35.41
CA VAL A 317 -3.52 12.70 -34.59
C VAL A 317 -4.22 11.43 -35.06
N GLY A 318 -3.44 10.42 -35.47
CA GLY A 318 -3.98 9.18 -36.02
C GLY A 318 -2.89 8.12 -36.19
N ASN A 319 -3.28 6.84 -36.12
CA ASN A 319 -2.38 5.68 -36.29
C ASN A 319 -1.09 5.76 -35.43
N GLY A 320 -1.20 6.27 -34.20
CA GLY A 320 -0.06 6.40 -33.28
C GLY A 320 0.95 7.49 -33.66
N MET A 321 0.57 8.42 -34.54
CA MET A 321 1.40 9.54 -34.99
C MET A 321 0.66 10.88 -34.83
N VAL A 322 1.42 11.97 -34.73
CA VAL A 322 0.91 13.36 -34.74
C VAL A 322 1.53 14.15 -35.88
N GLY A 323 0.70 14.85 -36.64
CA GLY A 323 1.12 15.84 -37.62
C GLY A 323 1.45 17.16 -36.91
N LEU A 324 2.62 17.71 -37.17
CA LEU A 324 3.12 18.93 -36.54
C LEU A 324 3.62 19.90 -37.59
N GLU A 325 3.14 21.13 -37.54
CA GLU A 325 3.66 22.25 -38.33
C GLU A 325 4.23 23.31 -37.39
N GLY A 326 5.27 24.01 -37.84
CA GLY A 326 5.92 25.04 -37.03
C GLY A 326 6.46 26.16 -37.90
N SER A 327 6.14 27.40 -37.54
CA SER A 327 6.65 28.61 -38.19
C SER A 327 7.21 29.60 -37.17
N CYS A 328 8.17 30.43 -37.58
CA CYS A 328 8.79 31.46 -36.74
C CYS A 328 8.86 32.77 -37.54
N GLY A 329 8.56 33.90 -36.89
CA GLY A 329 8.54 35.24 -37.48
C GLY A 329 8.88 36.35 -36.52
#